data_AF-A0A5Q4EWM2-F1
#
_entry.id   AF-A0A5Q4EWM2-F1
#
_cell.length_a   1.000
_cell.length_b   1.000
_cell.length_c   1.000
_cell.angle_alpha   90.00
_cell.angle_beta   90.00
_cell.angle_gamma   90.00
#
_symmetry.space_group_name_H-M   'P 1'
#
loop_
_entity.id
_entity.type
_entity.pdbx_description
1 polymer ?
#
loop_
_entity_poly.entity_id
_entity_poly.type
_entity_poly.pdbx_seq_one_letter_code
_entity_poly.pdbx_strand_id
1 'polypeptide(L)' 'MTSSTLLPTSYAEWRHCIEVDCGLEITPEFVAARLAALQNPKDHATRRFLELYGEAHHARVLGWFREAQAAVVTVG' A
#
# COMPACT_ATOMS: atom_id res chain seq x y z
N MET A 1 -11.15 -19.77 8.36
CA MET A 1 -10.33 -20.05 7.15
C MET A 1 -11.03 -19.44 5.96
N THR A 2 -10.52 -18.30 5.47
CA THR A 2 -10.43 -17.87 4.05
C THR A 2 -9.85 -16.46 4.09
N SER A 3 -8.54 -16.34 4.36
CA SER A 3 -7.79 -15.13 4.00
C SER A 3 -7.75 -15.14 2.47
N SER A 4 -8.76 -14.51 1.88
CA SER A 4 -9.06 -14.61 0.46
C SER A 4 -7.87 -14.08 -0.34
N THR A 5 -7.35 -14.92 -1.23
CA THR A 5 -6.29 -14.64 -2.22
C THR A 5 -6.71 -13.59 -3.27
N LEU A 6 -7.59 -12.65 -2.91
CA LEU A 6 -8.07 -11.58 -3.77
C LEU A 6 -7.23 -10.35 -3.48
N LEU A 7 -6.55 -9.85 -4.51
CA LEU A 7 -5.90 -8.55 -4.42
C LEU A 7 -6.96 -7.52 -4.00
N PRO A 8 -6.65 -6.64 -3.03
CA PRO A 8 -7.60 -5.62 -2.62
C PRO A 8 -8.00 -4.79 -3.83
N THR A 9 -9.28 -4.50 -3.93
CA THR A 9 -9.86 -3.72 -5.04
C THR A 9 -10.26 -2.32 -4.61
N SER A 10 -10.31 -2.07 -3.30
CA SER A 10 -10.65 -0.79 -2.69
C SER A 10 -9.66 -0.39 -1.59
N TYR A 11 -9.65 0.90 -1.23
CA TYR A 11 -8.86 1.43 -0.11
C TYR A 11 -9.18 0.72 1.21
N ALA A 12 -10.47 0.48 1.49
CA ALA A 12 -10.91 -0.16 2.73
C ALA A 12 -10.41 -1.60 2.85
N GLU A 13 -10.49 -2.38 1.77
CA GLU A 13 -9.94 -3.75 1.72
C GLU A 13 -8.42 -3.75 1.86
N TRP A 14 -7.74 -2.84 1.17
CA TRP A 14 -6.29 -2.69 1.26
C TRP A 14 -5.84 -2.35 2.70
N ARG A 15 -6.54 -1.41 3.34
CA ARG A 15 -6.27 -1.00 4.72
C ARG A 15 -6.52 -2.15 5.70
N HIS A 16 -7.65 -2.85 5.56
CA HIS A 16 -7.97 -4.01 6.39
C HIS A 16 -6.92 -5.12 6.25
N CYS A 17 -6.45 -5.38 5.02
CA CYS A 17 -5.41 -6.37 4.78
C CYS A 17 -4.11 -6.02 5.53
N ILE A 18 -3.74 -4.75 5.60
CA ILE A 18 -2.54 -4.31 6.33
C ILE A 18 -2.75 -4.36 7.85
N GLU A 19 -3.83 -3.75 8.35
CA GLU A 19 -4.06 -3.57 9.79
C GLU A 19 -4.55 -4.84 10.49
N VAL A 20 -5.39 -5.64 9.82
CA VAL A 20 -6.06 -6.79 10.42
C VAL A 20 -5.43 -8.09 9.96
N ASP A 21 -5.34 -8.34 8.65
CA ASP A 21 -4.80 -9.62 8.16
C ASP A 21 -3.28 -9.71 8.37
N CYS A 22 -2.56 -8.61 8.15
CA CYS A 22 -1.11 -8.55 8.34
C CYS A 22 -0.71 -8.05 9.75
N GLY A 23 -1.64 -7.48 10.53
CA GLY A 23 -1.37 -6.98 11.88
C GLY A 23 -0.39 -5.79 11.94
N LEU A 24 -0.30 -5.00 10.88
CA LEU A 24 0.60 -3.85 10.77
C LEU A 24 -0.17 -2.54 10.96
N GLU A 25 0.33 -1.66 11.82
CA GLU A 25 -0.26 -0.33 11.98
C GLU A 25 0.16 0.60 10.84
N ILE A 26 -0.81 1.31 10.26
CA ILE A 26 -0.56 2.34 9.25
C ILE A 26 -0.20 3.64 9.98
N THR A 27 1.10 3.85 10.23
CA THR A 27 1.62 5.11 10.80
C THR A 27 2.13 6.07 9.72
N PRO A 28 2.32 7.37 10.02
CA PRO A 28 2.92 8.32 9.09
C PRO A 28 4.29 7.86 8.56
N GLU A 29 5.14 7.31 9.42
CA GLU A 29 6.48 6.82 9.06
C GLU A 29 6.39 5.58 8.16
N PHE A 30 5.48 4.66 8.48
CA PHE A 30 5.22 3.48 7.65
C PHE A 30 4.79 3.89 6.24
N VAL A 31 3.84 4.81 6.13
CA VAL A 31 3.34 5.31 4.84
C VAL A 31 4.44 6.02 4.06
N ALA A 32 5.22 6.89 4.70
CA ALA A 32 6.31 7.61 4.06
C ALA A 32 7.39 6.66 3.51
N ALA A 33 7.80 5.66 4.30
CA ALA A 33 8.78 4.66 3.88
C ALA A 33 8.29 3.83 2.68
N ARG A 34 7.01 3.43 2.69
CA ARG A 34 6.41 2.65 1.60
C ARG A 34 6.25 3.46 0.32
N LEU A 35 5.83 4.72 0.42
CA LEU A 35 5.77 5.63 -0.73
C LEU A 35 7.15 5.81 -1.36
N ALA A 36 8.18 6.09 -0.55
CA ALA A 36 9.54 6.27 -1.05
C ALA A 36 10.07 5.03 -1.78
N ALA A 37 9.81 3.83 -1.24
CA ALA A 37 10.19 2.57 -1.89
C ALA A 37 9.44 2.37 -3.22
N LEU A 38 8.11 2.46 -3.22
CA LEU A 38 7.27 2.24 -4.40
C LEU A 38 7.48 3.29 -5.51
N GLN A 39 7.97 4.48 -5.16
CA GLN A 39 8.29 5.52 -6.12
C GLN A 39 9.75 5.46 -6.62
N ASN A 40 10.59 4.58 -6.06
CA ASN A 40 11.97 4.43 -6.48
C ASN A 40 12.07 3.44 -7.67
N PRO A 41 12.25 3.91 -8.92
CA PRO A 41 12.32 3.02 -10.09
C PRO A 41 13.58 2.15 -10.13
N LYS A 42 14.60 2.49 -9.32
CA LYS A 42 15.84 1.70 -9.21
C LYS A 42 15.71 0.56 -8.21
N ASP A 43 14.66 0.56 -7.39
CA ASP A 43 14.40 -0.52 -6.43
C ASP A 43 13.98 -1.79 -7.18
N HIS A 44 14.66 -2.89 -6.87
CA HIS A 44 14.35 -4.20 -7.43
C HIS A 44 12.94 -4.67 -7.01
N ALA A 45 12.51 -4.35 -5.79
CA ALA A 45 11.16 -4.68 -5.31
C ALA A 45 10.09 -3.93 -6.11
N THR A 46 10.31 -2.65 -6.41
CA THR A 46 9.39 -1.83 -7.20
C THR A 46 9.29 -2.30 -8.64
N ARG A 47 10.43 -2.62 -9.28
CA ARG A 47 10.42 -3.22 -10.62
C ARG A 47 9.68 -4.55 -10.65
N ARG A 48 9.96 -5.42 -9.67
CA ARG A 48 9.29 -6.72 -9.56
C ARG A 48 7.78 -6.57 -9.31
N PHE A 49 7.39 -5.58 -8.53
CA PHE A 49 5.99 -5.25 -8.29
C PHE A 49 5.28 -4.84 -9.59
N LEU A 50 5.92 -3.98 -10.39
CA LEU A 50 5.40 -3.55 -11.68
C LEU A 50 5.29 -4.71 -12.68
N GLU A 51 6.26 -5.61 -12.72
CA GLU A 51 6.21 -6.82 -13.57
C GLU A 51 5.06 -7.76 -13.21
N LEU A 52 4.78 -7.94 -11.92
CA LEU A 52 3.77 -8.89 -11.45
C LEU A 52 2.35 -8.33 -11.53
N TYR A 53 2.16 -7.04 -11.23
CA TYR A 53 0.84 -6.45 -11.05
C TYR A 53 0.50 -5.36 -12.07
N GLY A 54 1.50 -4.86 -12.82
CA GLY A 54 1.33 -3.81 -13.81
C GLY A 54 1.23 -2.40 -13.22
N GLU A 55 1.43 -1.41 -14.09
CA GLU A 55 1.42 0.01 -13.73
C GLU A 55 0.07 0.49 -13.17
N ALA A 56 -1.05 -0.03 -13.70
CA ALA A 56 -2.39 0.34 -13.24
C ALA A 56 -2.66 -0.08 -11.78
N HIS A 57 -2.13 -1.23 -11.35
CA HIS A 57 -2.24 -1.64 -9.95
C HIS A 57 -1.28 -0.84 -9.06
N HIS A 58 -0.05 -0.60 -9.53
CA HIS A 58 0.91 0.25 -8.84
C HIS A 58 0.38 1.67 -8.58
N ALA A 59 -0.24 2.30 -9.58
CA ALA A 59 -0.85 3.62 -9.43
C ALA A 59 -1.99 3.63 -8.38
N ARG A 60 -2.81 2.58 -8.34
CA ARG A 60 -3.87 2.42 -7.32
C ARG A 60 -3.28 2.30 -5.92
N VAL A 61 -2.28 1.44 -5.73
CA VAL A 61 -1.60 1.25 -4.44
C VAL A 61 -0.94 2.56 -3.97
N LEU A 62 -0.28 3.29 -4.87
CA LEU A 62 0.23 4.63 -4.55
C LEU A 62 -0.89 5.61 -4.16
N GLY A 63 -2.05 5.53 -4.80
CA GLY A 63 -3.24 6.29 -4.42
C GLY A 63 -3.68 5.99 -2.98
N TRP A 64 -3.81 4.72 -2.63
CA TRP A 64 -4.19 4.30 -1.28
C TRP A 64 -3.19 4.73 -0.20
N PHE A 65 -1.89 4.65 -0.49
CA PHE A 65 -0.88 5.17 0.44
C PHE A 65 -0.98 6.69 0.62
N ARG A 66 -1.33 7.46 -0.42
CA ARG A 66 -1.55 8.92 -0.30
C ARG A 66 -2.81 9.24 0.51
N GLU A 67 -3.90 8.50 0.30
CA GLU A 67 -5.13 8.63 1.11
C GLU A 67 -4.84 8.30 2.57
N ALA A 68 -4.10 7.22 2.84
CA ALA A 68 -3.64 6.88 4.18
C ALA A 68 -2.78 7.98 4.80
N GLN A 69 -1.86 8.58 4.03
CA GLN A 69 -1.03 9.70 4.48
C GLN A 69 -1.88 10.88 4.96
N ALA A 70 -2.89 11.26 4.17
CA ALA A 70 -3.80 12.34 4.55
C ALA A 70 -4.60 11.98 5.83
N ALA A 71 -5.04 10.73 5.95
CA ALA A 71 -5.80 10.27 7.11
C ALA A 71 -4.97 10.29 8.41
N VAL A 72 -3.69 9.91 8.37
CA VAL A 72 -2.83 9.86 9.57
C VAL A 72 -2.21 11.20 9.95
N VAL A 73 -2.00 12.11 8.98
CA VAL A 73 -1.47 13.46 9.24
C VAL A 73 -2.51 14.37 9.89
N THR A 74 -3.81 14.09 9.72
CA THR A 74 -4.90 14.94 10.24
C THR A 74 -5.14 14.76 11.76
N VAL A 75 -4.40 13.86 12.43
CA VAL A 75 -4.51 13.62 13.90
C VAL A 75 -3.42 14.35 14.71
N GLY A 76 -2.68 15.28 14.09
CA GLY A 76 -1.65 16.11 14.76
C GLY A 76 -2.17 17.42 15.33
#